data_AF-M2LPE9-F1
#
_entry.id   AF-M2LPE9-F1
#
_cell.length_a   1.000
_cell.length_b   1.000
_cell.length_c   1.000
_cell.angle_alpha   90.00
_cell.angle_beta   90.00
_cell.angle_gamma   90.00
#
_symmetry.space_group_name_H-M   'P 1'
#
loop_
_entity.id
_entity.type
_entity.pdbx_description
1 polymer ?
#
loop_
_entity_poly.entity_id
_entity_poly.type
_entity_poly.pdbx_seq_one_letter_code
_entity_poly.pdbx_strand_id
1 'polypeptide(L)'
;MQNKPAYEGMYIHGLLHRIEGDYRNTEAWYGDVAESEVFEHVWPGGLEDAKAFLRRVEKLRKEKVGDIRALEQDSKREIAALVEWCRQKFGTNIVADATTVWVEPSEEHRKIASKMLVGGEGWRQF
;
A
#
# COMPACT_ATOMS: atom_id res chain seq x y z
N MET A 1 12.92 11.27 -18.08
CA MET A 1 11.60 11.38 -17.43
C MET A 1 11.49 10.19 -16.49
N GLN A 2 11.43 10.39 -15.18
CA GLN A 2 11.23 9.30 -14.23
C GLN A 2 9.81 8.77 -14.42
N ASN A 3 9.63 7.45 -14.48
CA ASN A 3 8.28 6.87 -14.52
C ASN A 3 7.50 7.34 -13.29
N LYS A 4 6.18 7.55 -13.46
CA LYS A 4 5.32 7.81 -12.31
C LYS A 4 5.48 6.64 -11.31
N PRO A 5 5.51 6.91 -10.00
CA PRO A 5 5.54 5.85 -9.00
C PRO A 5 4.43 4.83 -9.24
N ALA A 6 4.72 3.56 -8.94
CA ALA A 6 3.70 2.51 -8.88
C ALA A 6 2.85 2.72 -7.62
N TYR A 7 1.91 3.66 -7.68
CA TYR A 7 1.12 4.12 -6.55
C TYR A 7 0.34 2.97 -5.88
N GLU A 8 -0.12 1.99 -6.66
CA GLU A 8 -0.74 0.76 -6.16
C GLU A 8 0.21 -0.09 -5.32
N GLY A 9 1.49 -0.16 -5.70
CA GLY A 9 2.51 -0.85 -4.91
C GLY A 9 2.79 -0.13 -3.60
N MET A 10 2.85 1.20 -3.64
CA MET A 10 2.98 2.05 -2.45
C MET A 10 1.76 1.92 -1.52
N TYR A 11 0.55 1.89 -2.09
CA TYR A 11 -0.69 1.66 -1.34
C TYR A 11 -0.68 0.30 -0.63
N ILE A 12 -0.32 -0.77 -1.37
CA ILE A 12 -0.20 -2.13 -0.82
C ILE A 12 0.80 -2.14 0.34
N HIS A 13 1.91 -1.41 0.23
CA HIS A 13 2.87 -1.29 1.32
C HIS A 13 2.25 -0.69 2.59
N GLY A 14 1.51 0.42 2.46
CA GLY A 14 0.76 1.01 3.57
C GLY A 14 -0.24 0.01 4.20
N LEU A 15 -1.00 -0.70 3.36
CA LEU A 15 -1.93 -1.74 3.80
C LEU A 15 -1.24 -2.87 4.59
N LEU A 16 -0.05 -3.29 4.17
CA LEU A 16 0.72 -4.32 4.88
C LEU A 16 1.16 -3.84 6.26
N HIS A 17 1.65 -2.60 6.39
CA HIS A 17 1.96 -2.01 7.70
C HIS A 17 0.74 -1.95 8.63
N ARG A 18 -0.47 -1.73 8.08
CA ARG A 18 -1.72 -1.75 8.87
C ARG A 18 -1.96 -3.12 9.49
N ILE A 19 -1.74 -4.18 8.73
CA ILE A 19 -1.90 -5.57 9.15
C ILE A 19 -0.85 -5.91 10.22
N GLU A 20 0.39 -5.47 10.03
CA GLU A 20 1.48 -5.62 11.01
C GLU A 20 1.20 -4.87 12.31
N GLY A 21 0.47 -3.75 12.23
CA GLY A 21 0.11 -2.89 13.36
C GLY A 21 0.89 -1.61 13.47
N ASP A 22 1.64 -1.26 12.43
CA ASP A 22 2.34 0.01 12.33
C ASP A 22 1.42 1.06 11.71
N TYR A 23 0.48 1.55 12.51
CA TYR A 23 -0.54 2.50 12.05
C TYR A 23 0.03 3.86 11.69
N ARG A 24 1.11 4.28 12.35
CA ARG A 24 1.78 5.56 12.06
C ARG A 24 2.42 5.52 10.67
N ASN A 25 3.10 4.41 10.36
CA ASN A 25 3.71 4.23 9.05
C ASN A 25 2.63 4.03 7.97
N THR A 26 1.57 3.28 8.27
CA THR A 26 0.37 3.19 7.40
C THR A 26 -0.16 4.57 7.03
N GLU A 27 -0.32 5.47 8.02
CA GLU A 27 -0.81 6.83 7.79
C GLU A 27 0.12 7.64 6.88
N ALA A 28 1.44 7.50 7.03
CA ALA A 28 2.42 8.16 6.17
C ALA A 28 2.28 7.68 4.71
N TRP A 29 2.27 6.36 4.49
CA TRP A 29 2.09 5.79 3.15
C TRP A 29 0.75 6.17 2.53
N TYR A 30 -0.33 6.18 3.30
CA TYR A 30 -1.65 6.61 2.81
C TYR A 30 -1.63 8.10 2.42
N GLY A 31 -0.90 8.94 3.17
CA GLY A 31 -0.67 10.34 2.82
C GLY A 31 0.09 10.49 1.50
N ASP A 32 1.17 9.73 1.29
CA ASP A 32 2.00 9.80 0.09
C ASP A 32 1.24 9.42 -1.20
N VAL A 33 0.20 8.58 -1.09
CA VAL A 33 -0.60 8.12 -2.23
C VAL A 33 -2.00 8.72 -2.27
N ALA A 34 -2.35 9.67 -1.40
CA ALA A 34 -3.71 10.17 -1.21
C ALA A 34 -4.33 10.77 -2.49
N GLU A 35 -3.51 11.32 -3.38
CA GLU A 35 -3.92 11.93 -4.65
C GLU A 35 -3.88 10.96 -5.84
N SER A 36 -3.62 9.67 -5.60
CA SER A 36 -3.55 8.66 -6.65
C SER A 36 -4.92 8.08 -7.01
N GLU A 37 -5.07 7.63 -8.26
CA GLU A 37 -6.30 6.97 -8.77
C GLU A 37 -6.70 5.75 -7.93
N VAL A 38 -5.72 4.96 -7.46
CA VAL A 38 -5.97 3.78 -6.63
C VAL A 38 -6.52 4.18 -5.26
N PHE A 39 -5.99 5.25 -4.66
CA PHE A 39 -6.45 5.70 -3.36
C PHE A 39 -7.86 6.27 -3.44
N GLU A 40 -8.15 7.12 -4.44
CA GLU A 40 -9.49 7.66 -4.67
C GLU A 40 -10.52 6.53 -4.91
N HIS A 41 -10.16 5.48 -5.65
CA HIS A 41 -11.04 4.34 -5.86
C HIS A 41 -11.34 3.56 -4.57
N VAL A 42 -10.34 3.34 -3.72
CA VAL A 42 -10.49 2.54 -2.50
C VAL A 42 -11.13 3.34 -1.35
N TRP A 43 -10.82 4.63 -1.28
CA TRP A 43 -11.30 5.57 -0.27
C TRP A 43 -11.88 6.81 -0.96
N PRO A 44 -13.11 6.73 -1.51
CA PRO A 44 -13.75 7.86 -2.19
C PRO A 44 -14.06 9.04 -1.27
N GLY A 45 -14.12 8.81 0.05
CA GLY A 45 -14.18 9.87 1.06
C GLY A 45 -12.82 10.53 1.38
N GLY A 46 -11.76 10.11 0.69
CA GLY A 46 -10.42 10.67 0.80
C GLY A 46 -9.63 10.20 2.03
N LEU A 47 -8.51 10.89 2.26
CA LEU A 47 -7.52 10.50 3.26
C LEU A 47 -8.06 10.50 4.69
N GLU A 48 -8.93 11.45 5.05
CA GLU A 48 -9.46 11.52 6.41
C GLU A 48 -10.37 10.35 6.77
N ASP A 49 -11.14 9.82 5.82
CA ASP A 49 -11.96 8.62 6.02
C ASP A 49 -11.07 7.39 6.25
N ALA A 50 -10.00 7.26 5.47
CA ALA A 50 -9.01 6.21 5.67
C ALA A 50 -8.35 6.32 7.05
N LYS A 51 -7.92 7.52 7.45
CA LYS A 51 -7.36 7.78 8.80
C LYS A 51 -8.37 7.53 9.92
N ALA A 52 -9.63 7.88 9.72
CA ALA A 52 -10.70 7.58 10.68
C ALA A 52 -10.89 6.07 10.87
N PHE A 53 -10.81 5.30 9.79
CA PHE A 53 -10.75 3.83 9.88
C PHE A 53 -9.50 3.34 10.63
N LEU A 54 -8.31 3.84 10.30
CA LEU A 54 -7.07 3.46 11.00
C LEU A 54 -7.18 3.71 12.52
N ARG A 55 -7.68 4.88 12.93
CA ARG A 55 -7.91 5.22 14.34
C ARG A 55 -8.83 4.22 15.04
N ARG A 56 -9.91 3.78 14.37
CA ARG A 56 -10.82 2.76 14.92
C ARG A 56 -10.16 1.38 15.03
N VAL A 57 -9.37 0.97 14.03
CA VAL A 57 -8.62 -0.30 14.05
C VAL A 57 -7.57 -0.30 15.16
N GLU A 58 -6.81 0.79 15.29
CA GLU A 58 -5.79 0.95 16.34
C GLU A 58 -6.42 0.90 17.72
N LYS A 59 -7.54 1.62 17.93
CA LYS A 59 -8.31 1.59 19.18
C LYS A 59 -8.77 0.18 19.53
N LEU A 60 -9.34 -0.56 18.56
CA LEU A 60 -9.72 -1.96 18.78
C LEU A 60 -8.50 -2.80 19.17
N ARG A 61 -7.35 -2.65 18.51
CA ARG A 61 -6.16 -3.46 18.80
C ARG A 61 -5.60 -3.18 20.19
N LYS A 62 -5.43 -1.90 20.55
CA LYS A 62 -4.80 -1.45 21.80
C LYS A 62 -5.73 -1.52 23.01
N GLU A 63 -6.97 -1.07 22.85
CA GLU A 63 -7.91 -0.91 23.96
C GLU A 63 -8.99 -1.99 24.00
N LYS A 64 -9.10 -2.85 22.97
CA LYS A 64 -10.18 -3.84 22.82
C LYS A 64 -11.58 -3.21 22.76
N VAL A 65 -11.65 -1.93 22.37
CA VAL A 65 -12.90 -1.17 22.23
C VAL A 65 -13.23 -1.00 20.75
N GLY A 66 -14.40 -1.46 20.33
CA GLY A 66 -14.91 -1.28 18.98
C GLY A 66 -15.75 -2.46 18.51
N ASP A 67 -16.51 -2.26 17.43
CA ASP A 67 -17.25 -3.33 16.77
C ASP A 67 -16.33 -4.06 15.78
N ILE A 68 -15.90 -5.26 16.17
CA ILE A 68 -15.03 -6.12 15.35
C ILE A 68 -15.68 -6.42 13.99
N ARG A 69 -16.98 -6.71 13.96
CA ARG A 69 -17.66 -7.09 12.71
C ARG A 69 -17.73 -5.93 11.75
N ALA A 70 -18.02 -4.73 12.24
CA ALA A 70 -18.03 -3.52 11.41
C ALA A 70 -16.63 -3.23 10.84
N LEU A 71 -15.58 -3.35 11.65
CA LEU A 71 -14.20 -3.13 11.19
C LEU A 71 -13.70 -4.19 10.21
N GLU A 72 -14.12 -5.45 10.38
CA GLU A 72 -13.86 -6.50 9.40
C GLU A 72 -14.55 -6.21 8.07
N GLN A 73 -15.78 -5.69 8.08
CA GLN A 73 -16.50 -5.31 6.87
C GLN A 73 -15.79 -4.15 6.15
N ASP A 74 -15.39 -3.11 6.88
CA ASP A 74 -14.61 -1.99 6.32
C ASP A 74 -13.28 -2.47 5.73
N SER A 75 -12.56 -3.35 6.43
CA SER A 75 -11.30 -3.92 5.92
C SER A 75 -11.51 -4.79 4.69
N LYS A 76 -12.60 -5.57 4.62
CA LYS A 76 -12.94 -6.37 3.44
C LYS A 76 -13.29 -5.49 2.25
N ARG A 77 -14.03 -4.41 2.48
CA ARG A 77 -14.37 -3.41 1.45
C ARG A 77 -13.11 -2.77 0.87
N GLU A 78 -12.17 -2.33 1.72
CA GLU A 78 -10.88 -1.77 1.29
C GLU A 78 -10.11 -2.75 0.39
N ILE A 79 -9.94 -3.99 0.84
CA ILE A 79 -9.19 -5.01 0.07
C ILE A 79 -9.92 -5.35 -1.24
N ALA A 80 -11.25 -5.49 -1.21
CA ALA A 80 -12.04 -5.80 -2.40
C ALA A 80 -11.95 -4.67 -3.44
N ALA A 81 -12.02 -3.41 -3.01
CA ALA A 81 -11.89 -2.26 -3.89
C ALA A 81 -10.47 -2.18 -4.49
N LEU A 82 -9.43 -2.47 -3.71
CA LEU A 82 -8.05 -2.51 -4.21
C LEU A 82 -7.88 -3.59 -5.29
N VAL A 83 -8.38 -4.80 -5.02
CA VAL A 83 -8.32 -5.90 -5.99
C VAL A 83 -9.09 -5.55 -7.26
N GLU A 84 -10.27 -4.96 -7.12
CA GLU A 84 -11.08 -4.56 -8.27
C GLU A 84 -10.40 -3.47 -9.09
N TRP A 85 -9.79 -2.47 -8.44
CA TRP A 85 -8.98 -1.45 -9.13
C TRP A 85 -7.82 -2.09 -9.91
N CYS A 86 -7.07 -3.01 -9.28
CA CYS A 86 -5.98 -3.72 -9.95
C CYS A 86 -6.48 -4.52 -11.16
N ARG A 87 -7.64 -5.18 -11.05
CA ARG A 87 -8.27 -5.90 -12.18
C ARG A 87 -8.65 -4.96 -13.32
N GLN A 88 -9.17 -3.78 -13.01
CA GLN A 88 -9.54 -2.77 -14.01
C GLN A 88 -8.29 -2.18 -14.69
N LYS A 89 -7.23 -1.91 -13.92
CA LYS A 89 -6.00 -1.30 -14.41
C LYS A 89 -5.14 -2.26 -15.24
N PHE A 90 -4.94 -3.48 -14.75
CA PHE A 90 -3.98 -4.43 -15.32
C PHE A 90 -4.64 -5.57 -16.11
N GLY A 91 -5.96 -5.74 -15.98
CA GLY A 91 -6.66 -6.90 -16.51
C GLY A 91 -6.40 -8.16 -15.68
N THR A 92 -6.91 -9.28 -16.18
CA THR A 92 -6.76 -10.61 -15.55
C THR A 92 -6.22 -11.66 -16.51
N ASN A 93 -5.90 -11.26 -17.73
CA ASN A 93 -5.34 -12.14 -18.74
C ASN A 93 -3.91 -12.51 -18.37
N ILE A 94 -3.51 -13.73 -18.72
CA ILE A 94 -2.13 -14.17 -18.58
C ILE A 94 -1.25 -13.33 -19.49
N VAL A 95 -0.18 -12.76 -18.94
CA VAL A 95 0.88 -12.11 -19.71
C VAL A 95 1.89 -13.20 -20.10
N ALA A 96 1.72 -13.80 -21.27
CA ALA A 96 2.57 -14.88 -21.76
C ALA A 96 4.01 -14.42 -22.09
N ASP A 97 4.16 -13.15 -22.47
CA ASP A 97 5.44 -12.49 -22.68
C ASP A 97 5.52 -11.23 -21.82
N ALA A 98 6.29 -11.30 -20.74
CA ALA A 98 6.44 -10.21 -19.79
C ALA A 98 7.52 -9.20 -20.18
N THR A 99 8.24 -9.38 -21.29
CA THR A 99 9.36 -8.49 -21.67
C THR A 99 8.92 -7.06 -21.92
N THR A 100 7.66 -6.84 -22.29
CA THR A 100 7.08 -5.51 -22.54
C THR A 100 6.54 -4.82 -21.29
N VAL A 101 6.34 -5.56 -20.20
CA VAL A 101 5.84 -5.05 -18.90
C VAL A 101 6.91 -5.06 -17.81
N TRP A 102 7.95 -5.88 -17.98
CA TRP A 102 9.10 -5.92 -17.09
C TRP A 102 9.97 -4.69 -17.34
N VAL A 103 10.20 -3.93 -16.28
CA VAL A 103 11.07 -2.75 -16.33
C VAL A 103 12.36 -3.09 -15.61
N GLU A 104 13.48 -3.05 -16.32
CA GLU A 104 14.79 -3.21 -15.71
C GLU A 104 15.01 -2.08 -14.68
N PRO A 105 15.37 -2.39 -13.43
CA PRO A 105 15.73 -1.36 -12.47
C PRO A 105 16.90 -0.53 -12.99
N SER A 106 16.78 0.80 -12.94
CA SER A 106 17.88 1.69 -13.31
C SER A 106 19.14 1.38 -12.49
N GLU A 107 20.31 1.71 -13.05
CA GLU A 107 21.59 1.47 -12.37
C GLU A 107 21.66 2.18 -11.01
N GLU A 108 21.01 3.34 -10.90
CA GLU A 108 20.86 4.09 -9.66
C GLU A 108 20.00 3.34 -8.63
N HIS A 109 18.83 2.83 -9.02
CA HIS A 109 17.99 2.00 -8.15
C HIS A 109 18.70 0.72 -7.71
N ARG A 110 19.51 0.10 -8.59
CA ARG A 110 20.35 -1.06 -8.23
C ARG A 110 21.38 -0.71 -7.17
N LYS A 111 22.05 0.45 -7.27
CA LYS A 111 23.02 0.92 -6.28
C LYS A 111 22.35 1.19 -4.93
N ILE A 112 21.19 1.84 -4.92
CA ILE A 112 20.41 2.08 -3.69
C ILE A 112 20.00 0.75 -3.05
N ALA A 113 19.44 -0.18 -3.82
CA ALA A 113 19.06 -1.51 -3.32
C ALA A 113 20.27 -2.27 -2.77
N SER A 114 21.42 -2.24 -3.46
CA SER A 114 22.65 -2.88 -2.99
C SER A 114 23.17 -2.28 -1.68
N LYS A 115 23.08 -0.95 -1.51
CA LYS A 115 23.46 -0.28 -0.26
C LYS A 115 22.52 -0.63 0.90
N MET A 116 21.23 -0.78 0.62
CA MET A 116 20.25 -1.23 1.62
C MET A 116 20.44 -2.68 2.05
N LEU A 117 20.92 -3.57 1.15
CA LEU A 117 21.10 -5.00 1.43
C LEU A 117 22.46 -5.35 2.03
N VAL A 118 23.54 -4.72 1.55
CA VAL A 118 24.94 -5.10 1.89
C VAL A 118 25.70 -3.96 2.57
N GLY A 119 25.33 -2.70 2.30
CA GLY A 119 26.06 -1.52 2.78
C GLY A 119 25.71 -1.05 4.19
N GLY A 120 24.74 -1.68 4.87
CA GLY A 120 24.32 -1.31 6.22
C GLY A 120 23.55 0.01 6.33
N GLU A 121 23.19 0.63 5.21
CA GLU A 121 22.41 1.88 5.15
C GLU A 121 20.89 1.64 5.25
N GLY A 122 20.45 0.37 5.24
CA GLY A 122 19.05 -0.01 5.44
C GLY A 122 18.70 -0.16 6.93
N TRP A 123 17.43 0.08 7.28
CA TRP A 123 16.90 -0.07 8.65
C TRP A 123 16.98 -1.49 9.22
N ARG A 124 17.33 -2.50 8.42
CA ARG A 124 17.49 -3.90 8.86
C ARG A 124 18.97 -4.22 8.98
N GLN A 125 19.43 -4.45 10.21
CA GLN A 125 20.68 -5.14 10.46
C GLN A 125 20.40 -6.64 10.57
N PHE A 126 21.06 -7.46 9.75
CA PHE A 126 21.04 -8.92 9.83
C PHE A 126 22.27 -9.42 10.60
#